data_AF-A0A535XNZ7-F1
#
_entry.id   AF-A0A535XNZ7-F1
#
_cell.length_a   1.000
_cell.length_b   1.000
_cell.length_c   1.000
_cell.angle_alpha   90.00
_cell.angle_beta   90.00
_cell.angle_gamma   90.00
#
_symmetry.space_group_name_H-M   'P 1'
#
loop_
_entity.id
_entity.type
_entity.pdbx_description
1 polymer ?
#
loop_
_entity_poly.entity_id
_entity_poly.type
_entity_poly.pdbx_seq_one_letter_code
_entity_poly.pdbx_strand_id
1 'polypeptide(L)' 'GVDDDQVDAVLEVVSANCHSRRQFVNPMPPIMEPGEFYMPYPVEVEVGGATVFVLPVERFERI' A
#
# COMPACT_ATOMS: atom_id res chain seq x y z
N GLY A 1 -2.16 14.06 14.50
CA GLY A 1 -3.58 14.00 14.91
C GLY A 1 -4.26 15.18 14.29
N VAL A 2 -5.53 15.00 13.93
CA VAL A 2 -6.44 16.07 13.55
C VAL A 2 -7.61 16.05 14.52
N ASP A 3 -8.35 17.14 14.60
CA ASP A 3 -9.60 17.16 15.37
C ASP A 3 -10.64 16.23 14.71
N ASP A 4 -11.58 15.71 15.50
CA ASP A 4 -12.53 14.68 15.06
C ASP A 4 -13.39 15.15 13.86
N ASP A 5 -13.71 16.44 13.80
CA ASP A 5 -14.49 17.04 12.72
C ASP A 5 -13.70 17.19 11.40
N GLN A 6 -12.38 16.99 11.43
CA GLN A 6 -11.51 17.05 10.27
C GLN A 6 -11.20 15.68 9.67
N VAL A 7 -11.59 14.60 10.34
CA VAL A 7 -11.24 13.22 9.93
C VAL A 7 -11.72 12.95 8.51
N ASP A 8 -12.98 13.28 8.18
CA ASP A 8 -13.55 13.03 6.85
C ASP A 8 -12.81 13.79 5.76
N ALA A 9 -12.46 15.05 6.00
CA ALA A 9 -11.70 15.87 5.04
C ALA A 9 -10.30 15.26 4.77
N VAL A 10 -9.65 14.71 5.80
CA VAL A 10 -8.36 14.02 5.62
C VAL A 10 -8.53 12.72 4.83
N LEU A 11 -9.60 11.95 5.10
CA LEU A 11 -9.87 10.72 4.36
C LEU A 11 -10.15 11.00 2.87
N GLU A 12 -10.83 12.10 2.54
CA GLU A 12 -11.01 12.55 1.16
C GLU A 12 -9.67 12.84 0.47
N VAL A 13 -8.77 13.57 1.15
CA VAL A 13 -7.43 13.84 0.62
C VAL A 13 -6.64 12.55 0.39
N VAL A 14 -6.67 11.62 1.34
CA VAL A 14 -5.99 10.32 1.20
C VAL A 14 -6.57 9.53 0.02
N SER A 15 -7.89 9.47 -0.11
CA SER A 15 -8.57 8.79 -1.21
C SER A 15 -8.22 9.40 -2.58
N ALA A 16 -8.15 10.73 -2.68
CA ALA A 16 -7.82 11.44 -3.91
C ALA A 16 -6.36 11.27 -4.35
N ASN A 17 -5.45 10.91 -3.45
CA ASN A 17 -4.02 10.81 -3.74
C ASN A 17 -3.52 9.36 -3.80
N CYS A 18 -4.18 8.44 -3.11
CA CYS A 18 -3.74 7.05 -2.98
C CYS A 18 -4.64 6.11 -3.80
N HIS A 19 -4.24 5.83 -5.03
CA HIS A 19 -4.91 4.86 -5.90
C HIS A 19 -4.13 3.56 -6.00
N SER A 20 -4.86 2.44 -6.10
CA SER A 20 -4.25 1.15 -6.40
C SER A 20 -3.74 1.13 -7.84
N ARG A 21 -2.63 0.41 -8.06
CA ARG A 21 -1.96 0.26 -9.34
C ARG A 21 -1.69 -1.23 -9.56
N ARG A 22 -1.80 -1.68 -10.80
CA ARG A 22 -1.42 -3.04 -11.18
C ARG A 22 0.08 -3.05 -11.43
N GLN A 23 0.81 -3.92 -10.74
CA GLN A 23 2.23 -4.12 -10.93
C GLN A 23 2.51 -5.59 -11.20
N PHE A 24 3.39 -5.85 -12.16
CA PHE A 24 3.88 -7.20 -12.39
C PHE A 24 5.05 -7.49 -11.45
N VAL A 25 4.94 -8.58 -10.69
CA VAL A 25 6.04 -9.09 -9.86
C VAL A 25 6.45 -10.44 -10.40
N ASN A 26 7.77 -10.65 -10.45
CA ASN A 26 8.32 -11.97 -10.71
C ASN A 26 8.33 -12.74 -9.38
N PRO A 27 7.53 -13.80 -9.23
CA PRO A 27 7.34 -14.47 -7.95
C PRO A 27 8.58 -15.24 -7.48
N MET A 28 9.55 -15.52 -8.37
CA MET A 28 10.84 -16.11 -8.02
C MET A 28 11.99 -15.42 -8.75
N PRO A 29 13.15 -15.23 -8.11
CA PRO A 29 14.38 -14.91 -8.84
C PRO A 29 14.73 -16.05 -9.80
N PRO A 30 15.31 -15.78 -10.98
CA PRO A 30 15.66 -16.83 -11.91
C PRO A 30 16.66 -17.80 -11.25
N ILE A 31 16.26 -19.05 -11.09
CA ILE A 31 17.15 -20.13 -10.64
C ILE A 31 17.92 -20.59 -11.88
N MET A 32 19.20 -20.22 -11.98
CA MET A 32 20.09 -20.76 -12.99
C MET A 32 20.64 -22.11 -12.51
N GLU A 33 19.93 -23.20 -12.82
CA GLU A 33 20.53 -24.54 -12.80
C GLU A 33 21.07 -24.89 -14.20
N PRO A 34 22.25 -25.51 -14.33
CA PRO A 34 22.79 -25.87 -15.64
C PRO A 34 21.88 -26.91 -16.32
N GLY A 35 21.08 -26.49 -17.30
CA GLY A 35 20.28 -27.38 -18.15
C GLY A 35 18.78 -27.11 -18.15
N GLU A 36 18.24 -26.35 -17.19
CA GLU A 36 16.82 -26.04 -17.10
C GLU A 36 16.59 -24.53 -16.95
N PHE A 37 16.11 -23.87 -18.01
CA PHE A 37 15.67 -22.48 -17.96
C PHE A 37 14.20 -22.44 -17.52
N TYR A 38 13.94 -22.19 -16.24
CA TYR A 38 12.59 -21.88 -15.76
C TYR A 38 12.44 -20.37 -15.55
N MET A 39 11.83 -19.68 -16.53
CA MET A 39 11.41 -18.28 -16.34
C MET A 39 10.00 -18.27 -15.73
N PRO A 40 9.82 -17.77 -14.49
CA PRO A 40 8.48 -17.61 -13.94
C PRO A 40 7.73 -16.55 -14.74
N TYR A 41 6.46 -16.83 -15.07
CA TYR A 41 5.59 -15.82 -15.67
C TYR A 41 5.31 -14.70 -14.65
N PRO A 42 5.39 -13.43 -15.05
CA PRO A 42 5.08 -12.32 -14.17
C PRO A 42 3.62 -12.42 -13.70
N VAL A 43 3.41 -12.32 -12.39
CA VAL A 43 2.05 -12.29 -11.81
C VAL A 43 1.66 -10.84 -11.64
N GLU A 44 0.49 -10.49 -12.17
CA GLU A 44 -0.09 -9.18 -11.97
C GLU A 44 -0.72 -9.11 -10.58
N VAL A 45 -0.25 -8.16 -9.77
CA VAL A 45 -0.79 -7.91 -8.43
C VAL A 45 -1.27 -6.47 -8.35
N GLU A 46 -2.31 -6.26 -7.55
CA GLU A 46 -2.77 -4.92 -7.21
C GLU A 46 -1.97 -4.41 -6.00
N VAL A 47 -1.28 -3.29 -6.18
CA VAL A 47 -0.37 -2.69 -5.18
C VAL A 47 -0.72 -1.22 -5.00
N GLY A 48 -0.62 -0.71 -3.78
CA GLY A 48 -0.91 0.68 -3.47
C GLY A 48 -2.33 0.87 -2.94
N GLY A 49 -2.87 2.08 -3.11
CA GLY A 49 -3.99 2.54 -2.30
C GLY A 49 -3.54 2.94 -0.89
N ALA A 50 -4.49 3.19 0.00
CA ALA A 50 -4.22 3.52 1.39
C ALA A 50 -5.07 2.66 2.33
N THR A 51 -4.40 1.99 3.27
CA THR A 51 -5.05 1.36 4.43
C THR A 51 -4.91 2.31 5.60
N VAL A 52 -6.03 2.89 6.06
CA VAL A 52 -6.04 3.92 7.10
C VAL A 52 -6.69 3.38 8.37
N PHE A 53 -6.04 3.58 9.51
CA PHE A 53 -6.59 3.28 10.82
C PHE A 53 -6.81 4.60 11.58
N VAL A 54 -8.05 4.84 12.01
CA VAL A 54 -8.41 5.98 12.87
C VAL A 54 -8.43 5.49 14.31
N LEU A 55 -7.63 6.10 15.17
CA LEU A 55 -7.46 5.69 16.57
C LEU A 55 -7.95 6.80 17.50
N PRO A 56 -8.76 6.49 18.53
CA PRO A 56 -9.19 7.48 19.52
C PRO A 56 -8.00 7.95 20.37
N VAL A 57 -7.92 9.25 20.63
CA VAL A 57 -6.88 9.86 21.47
C VAL A 57 -7.53 10.45 22.71
N GLU A 58 -7.20 9.92 23.89
CA GLU A 58 -7.77 10.41 25.15
C GLU A 58 -7.22 11.78 25.57
N ARG A 59 -5.94 12.06 25.28
CA ARG A 59 -5.29 13.33 25.61
C ARG A 59 -4.18 13.64 24.62
N PHE A 60 -4.19 14.86 24.09
CA PHE A 60 -3.13 15.42 23.27
C PHE A 60 -2.59 16.72 23.91
N GLU A 61 -1.27 16.87 23.98
CA GLU A 61 -0.60 18.03 24.54
C GLU A 61 0.49 18.49 23.57
N ARG A 62 0.67 19.80 23.41
CA ARG A 62 1.78 20.40 22.65
C ARG A 62 2.47 21.45 23.51
N ILE A 63 3.72 21.17 23.89
CA ILE A 63 4.55 21.99 24.79
C ILE A 63 5.63 22.70 23.98
#